data_AF-A0A5B8NU38-F1
#
_entry.id   AF-A0A5B8NU38-F1
#
_cell.length_a   1.000
_cell.length_b   1.000
_cell.length_c   1.000
_cell.angle_alpha   90.00
_cell.angle_beta   90.00
_cell.angle_gamma   90.00
#
_symmetry.space_group_name_H-M   'P 1'
#
loop_
_entity.id
_entity.type
_entity.pdbx_description
1 polymer ?
#
loop_
_entity_poly.entity_id
_entity_poly.type
_entity_poly.pdbx_seq_one_letter_code
_entity_poly.pdbx_strand_id
1 'polypeptide(L)'
;MFLLNIYDQYEDNKISLDKFLKILQYLESYFVRRLFVSITTKNLGSIFTKLYSQIKNYDDIVEGLHITLSEFEGNKRWPDDEEFRKHFVKFNLYNQNQRDRTKLILESLESWNNKEEVNPNNLTIEHIMPQKLNKPWEKMLGNNYDSIHKKCLHTVGNLTLTAYNSELSDKAFQDKKELLIRSNISLNRYFQNVSVWNEQEIQRRAHNLADKAVKIWPR
;
A
#
# COMPACT_ATOMS: atom_id res chain seq x y z
N MET A 1 4.58 24.23 5.08
CA MET A 1 3.72 25.42 4.80
C MET A 1 2.36 25.03 4.24
N PHE A 2 2.26 24.27 3.13
CA PHE A 2 0.96 23.87 2.55
C PHE A 2 -0.03 23.30 3.58
N LEU A 3 0.33 22.22 4.27
CA LEU A 3 -0.56 21.55 5.22
C LEU A 3 -0.96 22.44 6.40
N LEU A 4 -0.04 23.28 6.88
CA LEU A 4 -0.33 24.25 7.94
C LEU A 4 -1.34 25.29 7.46
N ASN A 5 -1.19 25.83 6.26
CA ASN A 5 -2.16 26.77 5.71
C ASN A 5 -3.55 26.13 5.56
N ILE A 6 -3.63 24.86 5.11
CA ILE A 6 -4.90 24.13 5.00
C ILE A 6 -5.50 23.86 6.39
N TYR A 7 -4.67 23.52 7.37
CA TYR A 7 -5.08 23.33 8.75
C TYR A 7 -5.62 24.64 9.34
N ASP A 8 -4.96 25.79 9.11
CA ASP A 8 -5.44 27.10 9.56
C ASP A 8 -6.81 27.45 8.94
N GLN A 9 -7.04 27.11 7.67
CA GLN A 9 -8.37 27.28 7.05
C GLN A 9 -9.44 26.40 7.72
N TYR A 10 -9.07 25.20 8.16
CA TYR A 10 -9.98 24.30 8.87
C TYR A 10 -10.30 24.83 10.28
N GLU A 11 -9.28 25.22 11.05
CA GLU A 11 -9.45 25.80 12.39
C GLU A 11 -10.25 27.11 12.36
N ASP A 12 -10.05 27.94 11.33
CA ASP A 12 -10.82 29.16 11.10
C ASP A 12 -12.26 28.89 10.60
N ASN A 13 -12.68 27.63 10.47
CA ASN A 13 -13.96 27.19 9.91
C ASN A 13 -14.23 27.67 8.45
N LYS A 14 -13.18 27.98 7.68
CA LYS A 14 -13.29 28.34 6.26
C LYS A 14 -13.48 27.11 5.36
N ILE A 15 -13.04 25.94 5.82
CA ILE A 15 -13.34 24.65 5.20
C ILE A 15 -13.90 23.69 6.25
N SER A 16 -14.82 22.81 5.82
CA SER A 16 -15.37 21.77 6.71
C SER A 16 -14.35 20.66 6.96
N LEU A 17 -14.61 19.87 8.01
CA LEU A 17 -13.83 18.65 8.29
C LEU A 17 -13.80 17.70 7.09
N ASP A 18 -14.92 17.52 6.39
CA ASP A 18 -14.98 16.65 5.21
C ASP A 18 -14.05 17.11 4.09
N LYS A 19 -14.01 18.44 3.83
CA LYS A 19 -13.08 19.02 2.85
C LYS A 19 -11.63 18.86 3.28
N PHE A 20 -11.33 19.08 4.56
CA PHE A 20 -10.01 18.87 5.12
C PHE A 20 -9.55 17.41 4.95
N LEU A 21 -10.36 16.44 5.35
CA LEU A 21 -10.09 15.01 5.18
C LEU A 21 -9.92 14.63 3.71
N LYS A 22 -10.72 15.22 2.81
CA LYS A 22 -10.60 14.97 1.36
C LYS A 22 -9.27 15.48 0.80
N ILE A 23 -8.79 16.64 1.25
CA ILE A 23 -7.45 17.14 0.90
C ILE A 23 -6.37 16.17 1.37
N LEU A 24 -6.43 15.70 2.63
CA LEU A 24 -5.48 14.73 3.15
C LEU A 24 -5.48 13.44 2.31
N GLN A 25 -6.65 12.93 1.95
CA GLN A 25 -6.79 11.76 1.09
C GLN A 25 -6.11 11.95 -0.27
N TYR A 26 -6.27 13.10 -0.92
CA TYR A 26 -5.59 13.39 -2.19
C TYR A 26 -4.08 13.52 -2.04
N LEU A 27 -3.60 14.15 -0.96
CA LEU A 27 -2.16 14.23 -0.69
C LEU A 27 -1.58 12.84 -0.44
N GLU A 28 -2.22 12.03 0.39
CA GLU A 28 -1.80 10.66 0.67
C GLU A 28 -1.75 9.84 -0.63
N SER A 29 -2.82 9.89 -1.42
CA SER A 29 -2.88 9.22 -2.73
C SER A 29 -1.76 9.67 -3.66
N TYR A 30 -1.52 10.98 -3.75
CA TYR A 30 -0.44 11.54 -4.55
C TYR A 30 0.92 11.00 -4.14
N PHE A 31 1.23 10.95 -2.83
CA PHE A 31 2.52 10.43 -2.35
C PHE A 31 2.65 8.92 -2.55
N VAL A 32 1.62 8.15 -2.22
CA VAL A 32 1.65 6.68 -2.33
C VAL A 32 1.74 6.25 -3.80
N ARG A 33 0.95 6.84 -4.70
CA ARG A 33 1.03 6.50 -6.12
C ARG A 33 2.42 6.82 -6.71
N ARG A 34 3.00 7.97 -6.36
CA ARG A 34 4.36 8.34 -6.78
C ARG A 34 5.43 7.38 -6.25
N LEU A 35 5.26 6.89 -5.01
CA LEU A 35 6.15 5.89 -4.43
C LEU A 35 6.20 4.62 -5.28
N PHE A 36 5.04 4.03 -5.59
CA PHE A 36 4.97 2.76 -6.32
C PHE A 36 5.50 2.88 -7.75
N VAL A 37 5.35 4.05 -8.38
CA VAL A 37 5.88 4.36 -9.72
C VAL A 37 7.35 4.84 -9.66
N SER A 38 7.97 4.86 -8.48
CA SER A 38 9.37 5.29 -8.28
C SER A 38 9.67 6.73 -8.72
N ILE A 39 8.71 7.65 -8.61
CA ILE A 39 8.92 9.07 -8.93
C ILE A 39 9.67 9.75 -7.78
N THR A 40 10.76 10.45 -8.11
CA THR A 40 11.66 11.05 -7.12
C THR A 40 10.99 12.07 -6.19
N THR A 41 11.38 12.07 -4.92
CA THR A 41 10.90 13.01 -3.90
C THR A 41 11.68 14.32 -3.83
N LYS A 42 12.79 14.45 -4.57
CA LYS A 42 13.74 15.58 -4.49
C LYS A 42 13.08 16.97 -4.63
N ASN A 43 12.05 17.08 -5.48
CA ASN A 43 11.41 18.35 -5.79
C ASN A 43 10.12 18.61 -4.99
N LEU A 44 9.72 17.70 -4.09
CA LEU A 44 8.46 17.82 -3.35
C LEU A 44 8.38 19.10 -2.52
N GLY A 45 9.47 19.50 -1.86
CA GLY A 45 9.49 20.75 -1.08
C GLY A 45 9.12 21.96 -1.94
N SER A 46 9.74 22.11 -3.12
CA SER A 46 9.46 23.20 -4.05
C SER A 46 8.04 23.15 -4.63
N ILE A 47 7.55 21.95 -4.95
CA ILE A 47 6.17 21.74 -5.43
C ILE A 47 5.17 22.24 -4.38
N PHE A 48 5.31 21.78 -3.14
CA PHE A 48 4.36 22.08 -2.07
C PHE A 48 4.43 23.52 -1.55
N THR A 49 5.59 24.17 -1.66
CA THR A 49 5.70 25.61 -1.36
C THR A 49 4.83 26.46 -2.28
N LYS A 50 4.67 26.07 -3.55
CA LYS A 50 3.86 26.79 -4.54
C LYS A 50 2.41 26.33 -4.56
N LEU A 51 2.15 25.08 -4.19
CA LEU A 51 0.83 24.44 -4.30
C LEU A 51 -0.29 25.26 -3.65
N TYR A 52 -0.07 25.81 -2.45
CA TYR A 52 -1.11 26.60 -1.77
C TYR A 52 -1.48 27.85 -2.56
N SER A 53 -0.48 28.56 -3.11
CA SER A 53 -0.72 29.77 -3.90
C SER A 53 -1.45 29.49 -5.21
N GLN A 54 -1.35 28.28 -5.74
CA GLN A 54 -2.04 27.85 -6.96
C GLN A 54 -3.52 27.54 -6.69
N ILE A 55 -3.85 27.04 -5.50
CA ILE A 55 -5.20 26.55 -5.20
C ILE A 55 -6.06 27.52 -4.36
N LYS A 56 -5.45 28.49 -3.68
CA LYS A 56 -6.15 29.39 -2.71
C LYS A 56 -7.25 30.28 -3.32
N ASN A 57 -7.26 30.45 -4.65
CA ASN A 57 -8.21 31.31 -5.35
C ASN A 57 -9.38 30.51 -5.98
N TYR A 58 -9.40 29.19 -5.83
CA TYR A 58 -10.54 28.39 -6.24
C TYR A 58 -11.69 28.56 -5.25
N ASP A 59 -12.92 28.62 -5.75
CA ASP A 59 -14.13 28.64 -4.92
C ASP A 59 -14.22 27.38 -4.05
N ASP A 60 -13.88 26.22 -4.63
CA ASP A 60 -13.64 24.99 -3.89
C ASP A 60 -12.16 24.58 -3.91
N ILE A 61 -11.49 24.77 -2.77
CA ILE A 61 -10.08 24.40 -2.62
C ILE A 61 -9.81 22.91 -2.85
N VAL A 62 -10.80 22.03 -2.62
CA VAL A 62 -10.67 20.58 -2.86
C VAL A 62 -10.60 20.30 -4.35
N GLU A 63 -11.49 20.92 -5.12
CA GLU A 63 -11.51 20.84 -6.58
C GLU A 63 -10.23 21.44 -7.17
N GLY A 64 -9.84 22.63 -6.70
CA GLY A 64 -8.61 23.28 -7.11
C GLY A 64 -7.37 22.42 -6.88
N LEU A 65 -7.30 21.72 -5.74
CA LEU A 65 -6.24 20.76 -5.46
C LEU A 65 -6.27 19.59 -6.44
N HIS A 66 -7.44 18.98 -6.66
CA HIS A 66 -7.57 17.85 -7.57
C HIS A 66 -7.15 18.20 -9.01
N ILE A 67 -7.61 19.34 -9.52
CA ILE A 67 -7.23 19.86 -10.85
C ILE A 67 -5.71 20.08 -10.90
N THR A 68 -5.16 20.85 -9.95
CA THR A 68 -3.73 21.21 -9.94
C THR A 68 -2.83 19.97 -9.89
N LEU A 69 -3.16 18.98 -9.05
CA LEU A 69 -2.39 17.73 -8.97
C LEU A 69 -2.53 16.88 -10.24
N SER A 70 -3.71 16.90 -10.87
CA SER A 70 -3.98 16.15 -12.10
C SER A 70 -3.28 16.71 -13.33
N GLU A 71 -3.05 18.03 -13.36
CA GLU A 71 -2.30 18.74 -14.41
C GLU A 71 -0.78 18.65 -14.22
N PHE A 72 -0.29 18.13 -13.09
CA PHE A 72 1.14 17.96 -12.92
C PHE A 72 1.72 16.95 -13.92
N GLU A 73 2.82 17.33 -14.56
CA GLU A 73 3.53 16.50 -15.54
C GLU A 73 4.95 16.14 -15.09
N GLY A 74 5.60 15.25 -15.85
CA GLY A 74 6.98 14.82 -15.63
C GLY A 74 7.21 14.31 -14.21
N ASN A 75 8.21 14.86 -13.50
CA ASN A 75 8.55 14.44 -12.14
C ASN A 75 7.56 14.94 -11.05
N LYS A 76 6.57 15.76 -11.42
CA LYS A 76 5.53 16.25 -10.51
C LYS A 76 4.24 15.44 -10.61
N ARG A 77 4.08 14.63 -11.65
CA ARG A 77 2.81 14.02 -11.99
C ARG A 77 2.21 13.15 -10.89
N TRP A 78 0.88 13.08 -10.91
CA TRP A 78 0.07 12.15 -10.12
C TRP A 78 -0.27 10.93 -10.98
N PRO A 79 0.30 9.74 -10.70
CA PRO A 79 0.05 8.56 -11.52
C PRO A 79 -1.44 8.19 -11.59
N ASP A 80 -1.91 7.81 -12.77
CA ASP A 80 -3.26 7.28 -12.93
C ASP A 80 -3.42 5.86 -12.36
N ASP A 81 -4.64 5.38 -12.47
CA ASP A 81 -5.11 4.10 -11.99
C ASP A 81 -4.45 2.90 -12.67
N GLU A 82 -4.22 2.97 -13.98
CA GLU A 82 -3.64 1.88 -14.75
C GLU A 82 -2.15 1.73 -14.41
N GLU A 83 -1.43 2.84 -14.45
CA GLU A 83 -0.01 2.85 -14.14
C GLU A 83 0.25 2.47 -12.68
N PHE A 84 -0.58 2.95 -11.75
CA PHE A 84 -0.47 2.60 -10.35
C PHE A 84 -0.64 1.10 -10.14
N ARG A 85 -1.72 0.48 -10.66
CA ARG A 85 -1.93 -0.99 -10.56
C ARG A 85 -0.74 -1.76 -11.12
N LYS A 86 -0.28 -1.40 -12.32
CA LYS A 86 0.84 -2.06 -13.01
C LYS A 86 2.13 -2.05 -12.18
N HIS A 87 2.39 -0.97 -11.45
CA HIS A 87 3.57 -0.87 -10.59
C HIS A 87 3.36 -1.50 -9.22
N PHE A 88 2.16 -1.37 -8.66
CA PHE A 88 1.78 -1.91 -7.35
C PHE A 88 2.09 -3.41 -7.22
N VAL A 89 1.71 -4.20 -8.24
CA VAL A 89 1.85 -5.66 -8.19
C VAL A 89 3.29 -6.17 -8.22
N LYS A 90 4.22 -5.40 -8.80
CA LYS A 90 5.63 -5.76 -8.98
C LYS A 90 6.59 -5.01 -8.07
N PHE A 91 6.10 -4.04 -7.32
CA PHE A 91 6.93 -3.17 -6.50
C PHE A 91 7.59 -3.97 -5.38
N ASN A 92 8.89 -3.76 -5.22
CA ASN A 92 9.63 -4.26 -4.07
C ASN A 92 9.23 -3.42 -2.84
N LEU A 93 8.18 -3.88 -2.16
CA LEU A 93 7.58 -3.14 -1.06
C LEU A 93 8.47 -3.23 0.19
N TYR A 94 9.04 -4.41 0.43
CA TYR A 94 9.80 -4.74 1.64
C TYR A 94 11.32 -4.67 1.44
N ASN A 95 11.96 -3.87 2.28
CA ASN A 95 13.37 -4.05 2.63
C ASN A 95 13.60 -3.59 4.07
N GLN A 96 14.78 -3.92 4.61
CA GLN A 96 15.13 -3.68 6.01
C GLN A 96 14.98 -2.22 6.43
N ASN A 97 15.28 -1.28 5.53
CA ASN A 97 15.21 0.16 5.80
C ASN A 97 13.82 0.76 5.57
N GLN A 98 12.87 -0.03 5.06
CA GLN A 98 11.53 0.43 4.65
C GLN A 98 10.43 -0.42 5.29
N ARG A 99 10.74 -1.05 6.44
CA ARG A 99 9.79 -1.87 7.20
C ARG A 99 8.57 -1.07 7.63
N ASP A 100 8.76 0.12 8.20
CA ASP A 100 7.63 0.95 8.68
C ASP A 100 6.71 1.36 7.54
N ARG A 101 7.28 1.72 6.40
CA ARG A 101 6.50 2.02 5.18
C ARG A 101 5.74 0.81 4.68
N THR A 102 6.36 -0.37 4.70
CA THR A 102 5.69 -1.62 4.30
C THR A 102 4.53 -1.91 5.24
N LYS A 103 4.74 -1.77 6.55
CA LYS A 103 3.73 -1.99 7.58
C LYS A 103 2.56 -1.02 7.38
N LEU A 104 2.83 0.28 7.21
CA LEU A 104 1.81 1.30 6.95
C LEU A 104 0.96 0.96 5.72
N ILE A 105 1.57 0.57 4.60
CA ILE A 105 0.83 0.19 3.39
C ILE A 105 -0.07 -1.03 3.64
N LEU A 106 0.42 -2.05 4.36
CA LEU A 106 -0.37 -3.22 4.70
C LEU A 106 -1.48 -2.89 5.69
N GLU A 107 -1.27 -1.95 6.62
CA GLU A 107 -2.28 -1.46 7.55
C GLU A 107 -3.38 -0.68 6.83
N SER A 108 -3.03 0.20 5.88
CA SER A 108 -4.02 0.87 5.01
C SER A 108 -4.83 -0.14 4.19
N LEU A 109 -4.17 -1.19 3.68
CA LEU A 109 -4.84 -2.29 3.00
C LEU A 109 -5.71 -3.13 3.95
N GLU A 110 -5.36 -3.26 5.21
CA GLU A 110 -6.17 -3.99 6.20
C GLU A 110 -7.38 -3.17 6.62
N SER A 111 -7.20 -1.90 7.00
CA SER A 111 -8.27 -1.05 7.55
C SER A 111 -9.37 -0.72 6.54
N TRP A 112 -9.07 -0.75 5.24
CA TRP A 112 -10.04 -0.39 4.23
C TRP A 112 -11.27 -1.30 4.22
N ASN A 113 -12.42 -0.65 4.43
CA ASN A 113 -13.76 -1.24 4.49
C ASN A 113 -13.95 -2.28 5.61
N ASN A 114 -13.13 -2.21 6.67
CA ASN A 114 -13.36 -2.95 7.91
C ASN A 114 -13.88 -1.99 8.97
N LYS A 115 -14.99 -2.37 9.60
CA LYS A 115 -15.61 -1.61 10.70
C LYS A 115 -14.98 -1.94 12.07
N GLU A 116 -14.24 -3.04 12.15
CA GLU A 116 -13.55 -3.48 13.35
C GLU A 116 -12.08 -3.08 13.25
N GLU A 117 -11.60 -2.31 14.23
CA GLU A 117 -10.19 -1.94 14.31
C GLU A 117 -9.39 -3.12 14.88
N VAL A 118 -8.47 -3.65 14.08
CA VAL A 118 -7.44 -4.56 14.58
C VAL A 118 -6.35 -3.70 15.22
N ASN A 119 -6.02 -3.98 16.49
CA ASN A 119 -4.95 -3.24 17.19
C ASN A 119 -3.60 -3.44 16.46
N PRO A 120 -3.02 -2.38 15.86
CA PRO A 120 -1.84 -2.49 15.00
C PRO A 120 -0.54 -2.70 15.78
N ASN A 121 -0.54 -2.46 17.10
CA ASN A 121 0.67 -2.44 17.92
C ASN A 121 1.37 -3.81 18.00
N ASN A 122 0.60 -4.89 17.90
CA ASN A 122 1.13 -6.26 17.98
C ASN A 122 1.33 -6.92 16.60
N LEU A 123 1.03 -6.19 15.52
CA LEU A 123 1.15 -6.73 14.17
C LEU A 123 2.55 -6.53 13.61
N THR A 124 3.05 -7.56 12.94
CA THR A 124 4.33 -7.54 12.23
C THR A 124 4.14 -8.00 10.80
N ILE A 125 5.09 -7.64 9.94
CA ILE A 125 5.10 -8.07 8.54
C ILE A 125 5.54 -9.52 8.47
N GLU A 126 4.76 -10.34 7.78
CA GLU A 126 5.07 -11.73 7.47
C GLU A 126 5.23 -11.95 5.97
N HIS A 127 6.21 -12.78 5.62
CA HIS A 127 6.37 -13.28 4.25
C HIS A 127 5.71 -14.65 4.15
N ILE A 128 4.69 -14.80 3.30
CA ILE A 128 4.00 -16.07 3.13
C ILE A 128 4.99 -17.13 2.65
N MET A 129 5.58 -16.90 1.47
CA MET A 129 6.80 -17.58 1.02
C MET A 129 8.00 -16.99 1.77
N PRO A 130 8.76 -17.80 2.54
CA PRO A 130 9.80 -17.31 3.43
C PRO A 130 11.02 -16.78 2.67
N GLN A 131 11.80 -15.93 3.35
CA GLN A 131 13.07 -15.40 2.81
C GLN A 131 14.10 -16.50 2.58
N LYS A 132 14.12 -17.55 3.41
CA LYS A 132 14.92 -18.75 3.19
C LYS A 132 14.00 -19.90 2.80
N LEU A 133 14.18 -20.44 1.59
CA LEU A 133 13.41 -21.58 1.12
C LEU A 133 13.87 -22.88 1.80
N ASN A 134 12.91 -23.77 2.03
CA ASN A 134 13.15 -25.17 2.38
C ASN A 134 12.54 -26.10 1.32
N LYS A 135 12.78 -27.40 1.43
CA LYS A 135 12.35 -28.41 0.45
C LYS A 135 10.84 -28.38 0.13
N PRO A 136 9.93 -28.25 1.12
CA PRO A 136 8.51 -28.05 0.85
C PRO A 136 8.20 -26.85 -0.05
N TRP A 137 8.85 -25.70 0.20
CA TRP A 137 8.66 -24.50 -0.61
C TRP A 137 9.25 -24.64 -2.02
N GLU A 138 10.45 -25.20 -2.17
CA GLU A 138 11.03 -25.50 -3.49
C GLU A 138 10.08 -26.37 -4.32
N LYS A 139 9.53 -27.44 -3.72
CA LYS A 139 8.57 -28.33 -4.38
C LYS A 139 7.28 -27.60 -4.78
N MET A 140 6.76 -26.73 -3.92
CA MET A 140 5.52 -26.00 -4.19
C MET A 140 5.67 -24.95 -5.30
N LEU A 141 6.84 -24.31 -5.39
CA LEU A 141 7.15 -23.34 -6.44
C LEU A 141 7.54 -24.02 -7.76
N GLY A 142 7.98 -25.29 -7.72
CA GLY A 142 8.35 -26.08 -8.89
C GLY A 142 9.72 -25.74 -9.45
N ASN A 143 9.99 -26.16 -10.70
CA ASN A 143 11.33 -26.10 -11.30
C ASN A 143 11.96 -24.70 -11.36
N ASN A 144 11.15 -23.64 -11.38
CA ASN A 144 11.60 -22.25 -11.47
C ASN A 144 11.62 -21.54 -10.11
N TYR A 145 11.69 -22.29 -9.00
CA TYR A 145 11.55 -21.74 -7.65
C TYR A 145 12.48 -20.56 -7.36
N ASP A 146 13.74 -20.59 -7.81
CA ASP A 146 14.72 -19.52 -7.56
C ASP A 146 14.32 -18.21 -8.25
N SER A 147 13.85 -18.29 -9.51
CA SER A 147 13.38 -17.12 -10.26
C SER A 147 12.10 -16.54 -9.64
N ILE A 148 11.15 -17.41 -9.30
CA ILE A 148 9.88 -17.01 -8.66
C ILE A 148 10.17 -16.33 -7.32
N HIS A 149 11.06 -16.92 -6.52
CA HIS A 149 11.46 -16.38 -5.22
C HIS A 149 12.04 -14.98 -5.36
N LYS A 150 13.05 -14.78 -6.20
CA LYS A 150 13.66 -13.45 -6.45
C LYS A 150 12.64 -12.41 -6.92
N LYS A 151 11.70 -12.80 -7.78
CA LYS A 151 10.70 -11.89 -8.36
C LYS A 151 9.59 -11.52 -7.37
N CYS A 152 9.15 -12.47 -6.54
CA CYS A 152 7.91 -12.34 -5.77
C CYS A 152 8.12 -12.16 -4.27
N LEU A 153 9.32 -12.42 -3.73
CA LEU A 153 9.56 -12.46 -2.29
C LEU A 153 9.08 -11.20 -1.56
N HIS A 154 9.44 -10.03 -2.08
CA HIS A 154 9.17 -8.74 -1.43
C HIS A 154 8.00 -7.97 -2.07
N THR A 155 7.20 -8.62 -2.91
CA THR A 155 6.03 -7.98 -3.51
C THR A 155 4.83 -8.05 -2.58
N VAL A 156 3.91 -7.09 -2.73
CA VAL A 156 2.70 -6.99 -1.90
C VAL A 156 1.87 -8.29 -1.87
N GLY A 157 1.87 -9.04 -2.98
CA GLY A 157 1.19 -10.33 -3.08
C GLY A 157 1.71 -11.35 -2.07
N ASN A 158 2.99 -11.32 -1.71
CA ASN A 158 3.61 -12.27 -0.79
C ASN A 158 3.71 -11.78 0.67
N LEU A 159 3.25 -10.56 0.96
CA LEU A 159 3.37 -9.93 2.27
C LEU A 159 2.02 -9.84 2.98
N THR A 160 2.02 -10.01 4.29
CA THR A 160 0.82 -9.81 5.12
C THR A 160 1.14 -9.30 6.51
N LEU A 161 0.12 -9.00 7.31
CA LEU A 161 0.24 -8.71 8.73
C LEU A 161 -0.09 -9.97 9.55
N THR A 162 0.62 -10.16 10.66
CA THR A 162 0.35 -11.23 11.63
C THR A 162 0.80 -10.85 13.04
N ALA A 163 0.11 -11.40 14.04
CA ALA A 163 0.55 -11.39 15.44
C ALA A 163 1.39 -12.64 15.81
N TYR A 164 1.38 -13.68 14.96
CA TYR A 164 1.99 -15.00 15.23
C TYR A 164 3.31 -15.22 14.49
N ASN A 165 4.11 -14.17 14.29
CA ASN A 165 5.30 -14.23 13.42
C ASN A 165 6.32 -15.29 13.90
N SER A 166 6.54 -15.37 15.22
CA SER A 166 7.41 -16.39 15.84
C SER A 166 6.96 -17.83 15.55
N GLU A 167 5.67 -18.08 15.36
CA GLU A 167 5.11 -19.41 15.12
C GLU A 167 5.06 -19.78 13.63
N LEU A 168 5.19 -18.79 12.73
CA LEU A 168 5.05 -18.96 11.28
C LEU A 168 6.38 -19.27 10.58
N SER A 169 7.44 -18.51 10.86
CA SER A 169 8.83 -18.71 10.38
C SER A 169 8.93 -19.29 8.95
N ASP A 170 9.61 -20.44 8.77
CA ASP A 170 9.82 -21.15 7.51
C ASP A 170 8.89 -22.35 7.35
N LYS A 171 7.79 -22.42 8.11
CA LYS A 171 6.81 -23.50 7.99
C LYS A 171 6.27 -23.63 6.58
N ALA A 172 5.78 -24.83 6.26
CA ALA A 172 5.12 -25.07 5.00
C ALA A 172 3.86 -24.21 4.88
N PHE A 173 3.43 -23.92 3.65
CA PHE A 173 2.29 -23.04 3.41
C PHE A 173 1.00 -23.50 4.09
N GLN A 174 0.73 -24.81 4.16
CA GLN A 174 -0.48 -25.30 4.82
C GLN A 174 -0.50 -24.95 6.31
N ASP A 175 0.61 -25.15 7.02
CA ASP A 175 0.71 -24.81 8.44
C ASP A 175 0.57 -23.28 8.65
N LYS A 176 1.20 -22.48 7.76
CA LYS A 176 1.05 -21.03 7.81
C LYS A 176 -0.39 -20.60 7.57
N LYS A 177 -1.04 -21.18 6.56
CA LYS A 177 -2.43 -20.90 6.19
C LYS A 177 -3.35 -21.11 7.38
N GLU A 178 -3.23 -22.21 8.11
CA GLU A 178 -4.08 -22.49 9.28
C GLU A 178 -4.02 -21.40 10.35
N LEU A 179 -2.83 -20.88 10.64
CA LEU A 179 -2.65 -19.79 11.60
C LEU A 179 -3.17 -18.45 11.06
N LEU A 180 -2.90 -18.17 9.77
CA LEU A 180 -3.32 -16.93 9.13
C LEU A 180 -4.85 -16.82 9.05
N ILE A 181 -5.56 -17.88 8.70
CA ILE A 181 -7.03 -17.87 8.59
C ILE A 181 -7.73 -17.80 9.96
N ARG A 182 -7.04 -18.17 11.05
CA ARG A 182 -7.54 -18.02 12.42
C ARG A 182 -7.39 -16.60 12.96
N SER A 183 -6.59 -15.75 12.31
CA SER A 183 -6.44 -14.35 12.70
C SER A 183 -7.65 -13.51 12.27
N ASN A 184 -7.94 -12.45 13.03
CA ASN A 184 -8.99 -11.47 12.69
C ASN A 184 -8.55 -10.48 11.59
N ILE A 185 -7.41 -10.72 10.94
CA ILE A 185 -6.85 -9.84 9.91
C ILE A 185 -7.54 -10.17 8.59
N SER A 186 -8.27 -9.20 8.05
CA SER A 186 -9.05 -9.38 6.84
C SER A 186 -8.22 -9.73 5.61
N LEU A 187 -6.98 -9.23 5.52
CA LEU A 187 -6.03 -9.57 4.44
C LEU A 187 -5.71 -11.05 4.42
N ASN A 188 -5.82 -11.74 5.55
CA ASN A 188 -5.55 -13.16 5.68
C ASN A 188 -6.75 -14.03 5.28
N ARG A 189 -7.97 -13.47 5.17
CA ARG A 189 -9.16 -14.18 4.67
C ARG A 189 -8.96 -14.71 3.25
N TYR A 190 -8.11 -14.03 2.46
CA TYR A 190 -7.73 -14.48 1.12
C TYR A 190 -7.27 -15.94 1.10
N PHE A 191 -6.56 -16.40 2.13
CA PHE A 191 -5.92 -17.72 2.14
C PHE A 191 -6.90 -18.88 2.36
N GLN A 192 -8.14 -18.64 2.80
CA GLN A 192 -9.11 -19.70 3.15
C GLN A 192 -9.29 -20.74 2.03
N ASN A 193 -9.48 -20.28 0.79
CA ASN A 193 -9.74 -21.13 -0.37
C ASN A 193 -8.51 -21.36 -1.25
N VAL A 194 -7.31 -21.05 -0.75
CA VAL A 194 -6.06 -21.21 -1.49
C VAL A 194 -5.39 -22.51 -1.08
N SER A 195 -5.15 -23.40 -2.04
CA SER A 195 -4.51 -24.71 -1.79
C SER A 195 -3.01 -24.70 -2.12
N VAL A 196 -2.55 -23.81 -3.00
CA VAL A 196 -1.15 -23.72 -3.45
C VAL A 196 -0.67 -22.27 -3.41
N TRP A 197 0.60 -22.06 -3.07
CA TRP A 197 1.21 -20.73 -3.06
C TRP A 197 2.35 -20.65 -4.08
N ASN A 198 1.97 -20.59 -5.36
CA ASN A 198 2.90 -20.49 -6.49
C ASN A 198 2.91 -19.05 -7.07
N GLU A 199 3.70 -18.82 -8.11
CA GLU A 199 3.77 -17.50 -8.75
C GLU A 199 2.41 -16.96 -9.19
N GLN A 200 1.57 -17.81 -9.81
CA GLN A 200 0.26 -17.41 -10.31
C GLN A 200 -0.62 -16.91 -9.17
N GLU A 201 -0.62 -17.60 -8.03
CA GLU A 201 -1.40 -17.23 -6.87
C GLU A 201 -0.89 -15.93 -6.22
N ILE A 202 0.43 -15.76 -6.13
CA ILE A 202 1.03 -14.52 -5.61
C ILE A 202 0.64 -13.33 -6.48
N GLN A 203 0.69 -13.48 -7.81
CA GLN A 203 0.28 -12.43 -8.74
C GLN A 203 -1.22 -12.16 -8.65
N ARG A 204 -2.05 -13.20 -8.56
CA ARG A 204 -3.49 -13.07 -8.38
C ARG A 204 -3.82 -12.28 -7.11
N ARG A 205 -3.17 -12.58 -5.98
CA ARG A 205 -3.34 -11.79 -4.74
C ARG A 205 -2.88 -10.36 -4.94
N ALA A 206 -1.73 -10.13 -5.58
CA ALA A 206 -1.22 -8.79 -5.83
C ALA A 206 -2.21 -7.94 -6.63
N HIS A 207 -2.84 -8.49 -7.69
CA HIS A 207 -3.85 -7.81 -8.47
C HIS A 207 -5.11 -7.47 -7.66
N ASN A 208 -5.62 -8.41 -6.86
CA ASN A 208 -6.74 -8.14 -5.94
C ASN A 208 -6.43 -7.00 -4.95
N LEU A 209 -5.19 -6.96 -4.43
CA LEU A 209 -4.75 -5.89 -3.54
C LEU A 209 -4.58 -4.56 -4.29
N ALA A 210 -4.17 -4.59 -5.57
CA ALA A 210 -4.08 -3.38 -6.40
C ALA A 210 -5.47 -2.76 -6.64
N ASP A 211 -6.50 -3.58 -6.85
CA ASP A 211 -7.89 -3.11 -7.00
C ASP A 211 -8.48 -2.54 -5.70
N LYS A 212 -7.95 -2.98 -4.55
CA LYS A 212 -8.24 -2.36 -3.26
C LYS A 212 -7.47 -1.03 -3.11
N ALA A 213 -6.19 -1.03 -3.47
CA ALA A 213 -5.27 0.11 -3.35
C ALA A 213 -5.76 1.36 -4.09
N VAL A 214 -6.28 1.22 -5.32
CA VAL A 214 -6.83 2.35 -6.10
C VAL A 214 -8.02 3.02 -5.45
N LYS A 215 -8.77 2.29 -4.62
CA LYS A 215 -9.92 2.83 -3.86
C LYS A 215 -9.45 3.55 -2.59
N ILE A 216 -8.42 3.02 -1.94
CA ILE A 216 -7.78 3.63 -0.76
C ILE A 216 -7.14 4.96 -1.12
N TRP A 217 -6.40 4.96 -2.23
CA TRP A 217 -5.65 6.10 -2.73
C TRP A 217 -6.27 6.56 -4.05
N PRO A 218 -7.43 7.24 -4.05
CA PRO A 218 -8.11 7.65 -5.28
C PRO A 218 -7.34 8.75 -6.00
N ARG A 219 -7.44 8.77 -7.33
CA ARG A 219 -7.15 9.97 -8.12
C ARG A 219 -8.49 10.62 -8.42
#